data_AF-A0A944WR50-F1
#
_entry.id   AF-A0A944WR50-F1
#
_cell.length_a   1.000
_cell.length_b   1.000
_cell.length_c   1.000
_cell.angle_alpha   90.00
_cell.angle_beta   90.00
_cell.angle_gamma   90.00
#
_symmetry.space_group_name_H-M   'P 1'
#
loop_
_entity.id
_entity.type
_entity.pdbx_description
1 polymer ?
#
loop_
_entity_poly.entity_id
_entity_poly.type
_entity_poly.pdbx_seq_one_letter_code
_entity_poly.pdbx_strand_id
1 'polypeptide(L)'
;MVDDEMSDLNLGLSRVPKSIEGIKLTGKQQNMLVLLANNPPDGGNLLEDLKEMILSPEYQDLLPGFRITELRAIDSVYWSNARKYLLEMDPDLRARVDERNGIRDVTGKAPIQ
;
A
#
# COMPACT_ATOMS: atom_id res chain seq x y z
N MET A 1 17.69 -4.21 12.37
CA MET A 1 16.27 -3.79 12.41
C MET A 1 15.71 -3.80 10.98
N VAL A 2 14.39 -3.77 10.78
CA VAL A 2 13.79 -3.65 9.43
C VAL A 2 14.40 -2.46 8.69
N ASP A 3 14.59 -1.34 9.39
CA ASP A 3 15.20 -0.13 8.81
C ASP A 3 16.63 -0.34 8.29
N ASP A 4 17.43 -1.18 8.97
CA ASP A 4 18.79 -1.50 8.53
C ASP A 4 18.76 -2.39 7.28
N GLU A 5 17.91 -3.43 7.28
CA GLU A 5 17.74 -4.31 6.11
C GLU A 5 17.24 -3.50 4.89
N MET A 6 16.29 -2.58 5.09
CA MET A 6 15.76 -1.73 4.01
C MET A 6 16.80 -0.70 3.52
N SER A 7 17.64 -0.19 4.43
CA SER A 7 18.76 0.70 4.10
C SER A 7 19.85 -0.05 3.32
N ASP A 8 20.20 -1.27 3.75
CA ASP A 8 21.21 -2.13 3.13
C ASP A 8 20.77 -2.63 1.76
N LEU A 9 19.48 -2.89 1.58
CA LEU A 9 18.89 -3.20 0.29
C LEU A 9 18.75 -1.94 -0.60
N ASN A 10 19.04 -0.73 -0.12
CA ASN A 10 18.93 0.55 -0.84
C ASN A 10 17.53 0.81 -1.44
N LEU A 11 16.49 0.27 -0.79
CA LEU A 11 15.17 0.18 -1.39
C LEU A 11 14.14 0.53 -0.33
N GLY A 12 13.60 1.75 -0.38
CA GLY A 12 12.50 2.16 0.50
C GLY A 12 11.21 1.38 0.23
N LEU A 13 10.43 1.09 1.27
CA LEU A 13 9.05 0.65 1.16
C LEU A 13 8.22 1.68 0.37
N SER A 14 7.04 1.26 -0.13
CA SER A 14 6.22 2.10 -0.98
C SER A 14 6.00 3.48 -0.38
N ARG A 15 6.23 4.53 -1.18
CA ARG A 15 5.90 5.89 -0.77
C ARG A 15 4.40 5.97 -0.49
N VAL A 16 4.03 6.64 0.59
CA VAL A 16 2.63 6.89 0.94
C VAL A 16 1.87 7.42 -0.29
N PRO A 17 0.83 6.72 -0.77
CA PRO A 17 0.08 7.15 -1.93
C PRO A 17 -0.56 8.52 -1.71
N LYS A 18 -0.40 9.42 -2.69
CA LYS A 18 -1.04 10.75 -2.68
C LYS A 18 -2.43 10.76 -3.31
N SER A 19 -2.80 9.67 -3.99
CA SER A 19 -4.06 9.54 -4.72
C SER A 19 -4.54 8.10 -4.77
N ILE A 20 -5.84 7.90 -4.88
CA ILE A 20 -6.50 6.61 -5.16
C ILE A 20 -7.28 6.76 -6.46
N GLU A 21 -7.02 5.89 -7.45
CA GLU A 21 -7.59 6.00 -8.82
C GLU A 21 -7.55 7.41 -9.38
N GLY A 22 -6.42 8.10 -9.24
CA GLY A 22 -6.27 9.48 -9.73
C GLY A 22 -7.07 10.55 -8.98
N ILE A 23 -7.83 10.19 -7.93
CA ILE A 23 -8.43 11.14 -6.98
C ILE A 23 -7.39 11.48 -5.92
N LYS A 24 -7.00 12.76 -5.84
CA LYS A 24 -6.07 13.25 -4.81
C LYS A 24 -6.68 13.09 -3.42
N LEU A 25 -5.89 12.54 -2.51
CA LEU A 25 -6.25 12.40 -1.11
C LEU A 25 -5.96 13.69 -0.35
N THR A 26 -6.86 14.03 0.57
CA THR A 26 -6.61 15.06 1.59
C THR A 26 -5.56 14.57 2.60
N GLY A 27 -4.97 15.49 3.37
CA GLY A 27 -4.02 15.10 4.43
C GLY A 27 -4.64 14.14 5.45
N LYS A 28 -5.92 14.32 5.80
CA LYS A 28 -6.64 13.41 6.70
C LYS A 28 -6.79 12.01 6.09
N GLN A 29 -7.15 11.92 4.81
CA GLN A 29 -7.26 10.65 4.10
C GLN A 29 -5.91 9.94 3.94
N GLN A 30 -4.82 10.69 3.70
CA GLN A 30 -3.46 10.13 3.63
C GLN A 30 -3.02 9.58 4.99
N ASN A 31 -3.25 10.32 6.07
CA ASN A 31 -2.93 9.86 7.42
C ASN A 31 -3.74 8.62 7.78
N MET A 32 -5.04 8.60 7.45
CA MET A 32 -5.88 7.42 7.66
C MET A 32 -5.39 6.22 6.85
N LEU A 33 -4.99 6.43 5.59
CA LEU A 33 -4.44 5.37 4.75
C LEU A 33 -3.18 4.74 5.36
N VAL A 34 -2.27 5.55 5.91
CA VAL A 34 -1.06 5.07 6.61
C VAL A 34 -1.43 4.27 7.85
N LEU A 35 -2.39 4.75 8.65
CA LEU A 35 -2.83 4.04 9.86
C LEU A 35 -3.43 2.67 9.50
N LEU A 36 -4.29 2.62 8.49
CA LEU A 36 -4.90 1.39 7.99
C LEU A 36 -3.87 0.45 7.36
N ALA A 37 -2.83 0.96 6.70
CA ALA A 37 -1.76 0.13 6.15
C ALA A 37 -0.87 -0.46 7.24
N ASN A 38 -0.62 0.27 8.32
CA ASN A 38 0.21 -0.23 9.42
C ASN A 38 -0.56 -1.19 10.35
N ASN A 39 -1.84 -0.91 10.60
CA ASN A 39 -2.69 -1.65 11.54
C ASN A 39 -4.11 -1.75 10.96
N PRO A 40 -4.35 -2.71 10.05
CA PRO A 40 -5.65 -2.83 9.42
C PRO A 40 -6.70 -3.40 10.41
N PRO A 41 -8.01 -3.13 10.19
CA PRO A 41 -9.07 -3.49 11.14
C PRO A 41 -9.31 -5.01 11.28
N ASP A 42 -8.92 -5.80 10.28
CA ASP A 42 -8.99 -7.26 10.26
C ASP A 42 -7.84 -7.94 11.05
N GLY A 43 -6.93 -7.13 11.60
CA GLY A 43 -5.78 -7.59 12.38
C GLY A 43 -4.50 -7.72 11.54
N GLY A 44 -3.40 -7.99 12.23
CA GLY A 44 -2.05 -7.92 11.63
C GLY A 44 -1.39 -6.56 11.86
N ASN A 45 -0.09 -6.53 11.64
CA ASN A 45 0.71 -5.31 11.74
C ASN A 45 1.83 -5.38 10.72
N LEU A 46 1.87 -4.42 9.80
CA LEU A 46 2.84 -4.43 8.70
C LEU A 46 4.29 -4.54 9.19
N LEU A 47 4.63 -3.84 10.28
CA LEU A 47 5.99 -3.88 10.81
C LEU A 47 6.32 -5.25 11.41
N GLU A 48 5.38 -5.88 12.12
CA GLU A 48 5.60 -7.21 12.69
C GLU A 48 5.70 -8.27 11.60
N ASP A 49 4.82 -8.26 10.59
CA ASP A 49 4.87 -9.21 9.49
C ASP A 49 6.17 -9.08 8.68
N LEU A 50 6.65 -7.85 8.47
CA LEU A 50 7.96 -7.62 7.83
C LEU A 50 9.11 -8.15 8.69
N LYS A 51 9.05 -7.99 10.01
CA LYS A 51 10.07 -8.55 10.93
C LYS A 51 10.05 -10.07 10.88
N GLU A 52 8.86 -10.69 10.95
CA GLU A 52 8.71 -12.14 10.89
C GLU A 52 9.29 -12.70 9.58
N MET A 53 9.01 -12.05 8.44
CA MET A 53 9.59 -12.43 7.16
C MET A 53 11.12 -12.33 7.18
N ILE A 54 11.69 -11.21 7.64
CA ILE A 54 13.15 -11.01 7.68
C ILE A 54 13.83 -12.03 8.60
N LEU A 55 13.18 -12.43 9.70
CA LEU A 55 13.72 -13.40 10.64
C LEU A 55 13.56 -14.86 10.17
N SER A 56 12.80 -15.10 9.10
CA SER A 56 12.60 -16.46 8.58
C SER A 56 13.89 -17.02 7.94
N PRO A 57 14.25 -18.29 8.20
CA PRO A 57 15.37 -18.95 7.53
C PRO A 57 15.26 -18.90 6.01
N GLU A 58 14.04 -19.08 5.49
CA GLU A 58 13.74 -19.09 4.07
C GLU A 58 14.12 -17.75 3.42
N TYR A 59 13.82 -16.63 4.08
CA TYR A 59 14.21 -15.30 3.60
C TYR A 59 15.72 -15.10 3.62
N GLN A 60 16.40 -15.60 4.65
CA GLN A 60 17.86 -15.48 4.78
C GLN A 60 18.60 -16.28 3.69
N ASP A 61 18.00 -17.34 3.15
CA ASP A 61 18.58 -18.12 2.06
C ASP A 61 18.35 -17.49 0.66
N LEU A 62 17.49 -16.46 0.56
CA LEU A 62 17.22 -15.77 -0.71
C LEU A 62 18.38 -14.87 -1.13
N LEU A 63 18.59 -14.76 -2.45
CA LEU A 63 19.43 -13.70 -3.02
C LEU A 63 18.79 -12.33 -2.75
N PRO A 64 19.58 -11.24 -2.63
CA PRO A 64 19.06 -9.91 -2.28
C PRO A 64 17.90 -9.40 -3.16
N GLY A 65 17.91 -9.72 -4.46
CA GLY A 65 16.82 -9.35 -5.38
C GLY A 65 15.49 -10.05 -5.10
N PHE A 66 15.53 -11.28 -4.58
CA PHE A 66 14.32 -12.02 -4.19
C PHE A 66 13.83 -11.59 -2.81
N ARG A 67 14.75 -11.31 -1.88
CA ARG A 67 14.43 -10.75 -0.56
C ARG A 67 13.54 -9.51 -0.66
N ILE A 68 13.92 -8.54 -1.49
CA ILE A 68 13.07 -7.36 -1.66
C ILE A 68 11.70 -7.70 -2.27
N THR A 69 11.64 -8.70 -3.15
CA THR A 69 10.38 -9.06 -3.79
C THR A 69 9.39 -9.58 -2.75
N GLU A 70 9.86 -10.36 -1.78
CA GLU A 70 9.04 -10.82 -0.65
C GLU A 70 8.57 -9.66 0.24
N LEU A 71 9.48 -8.76 0.64
CA LEU A 71 9.08 -7.61 1.47
C LEU A 71 8.08 -6.69 0.76
N ARG A 72 8.25 -6.49 -0.55
CA ARG A 72 7.31 -5.71 -1.37
C ARG A 72 5.98 -6.40 -1.56
N ALA A 73 5.94 -7.73 -1.59
CA ALA A 73 4.69 -8.46 -1.66
C ALA A 73 3.84 -8.21 -0.41
N ILE A 74 4.46 -8.26 0.78
CA ILE A 74 3.79 -7.95 2.05
C ILE A 74 3.31 -6.49 2.05
N ASP A 75 4.20 -5.54 1.79
CA ASP A 75 3.87 -4.10 1.73
C ASP A 75 2.70 -3.83 0.77
N SER A 76 2.74 -4.41 -0.43
CA SER A 76 1.67 -4.26 -1.43
C SER A 76 0.32 -4.77 -0.95
N VAL A 77 0.27 -5.87 -0.19
CA VAL A 77 -0.99 -6.41 0.35
C VAL A 77 -1.58 -5.44 1.37
N TYR A 78 -0.77 -4.95 2.31
CA TYR A 78 -1.20 -4.00 3.33
C TYR A 78 -1.72 -2.69 2.73
N TRP A 79 -1.00 -2.10 1.77
CA TRP A 79 -1.47 -0.89 1.08
C TRP A 79 -2.72 -1.13 0.24
N SER A 80 -2.84 -2.30 -0.40
CA SER A 80 -4.05 -2.65 -1.14
C SER A 80 -5.26 -2.79 -0.23
N ASN A 81 -5.10 -3.36 0.97
CA ASN A 81 -6.19 -3.52 1.93
C ASN A 81 -6.55 -2.19 2.58
N ALA A 82 -5.56 -1.40 2.99
CA ALA A 82 -5.77 -0.05 3.52
C ALA A 82 -6.58 0.84 2.58
N ARG A 83 -6.32 0.72 1.28
CA ARG A 83 -7.10 1.40 0.25
C ARG A 83 -8.57 0.98 0.24
N LYS A 84 -8.87 -0.32 0.36
CA LYS A 84 -10.26 -0.82 0.43
C LYS A 84 -10.95 -0.27 1.68
N TYR A 85 -10.32 -0.39 2.83
CA TYR A 85 -10.85 0.12 4.10
C TYR A 85 -11.11 1.62 4.06
N LEU A 86 -10.20 2.41 3.49
CA LEU A 86 -10.41 3.85 3.37
C LEU A 86 -11.64 4.18 2.51
N LEU A 87 -11.88 3.47 1.42
CA LEU A 87 -13.06 3.67 0.58
C LEU A 87 -14.36 3.19 1.25
N GLU A 88 -14.29 2.22 2.14
CA GLU A 88 -15.44 1.79 2.95
C GLU A 88 -15.77 2.82 4.05
N MET A 89 -14.75 3.44 4.65
CA MET A 89 -14.89 4.41 5.73
C MET A 89 -15.16 5.84 5.25
N ASP A 90 -14.86 6.16 3.99
CA ASP A 90 -15.06 7.49 3.39
C ASP A 90 -15.97 7.37 2.15
N PRO A 91 -17.31 7.38 2.34
CA PRO A 91 -18.28 7.25 1.25
C PRO A 91 -18.16 8.36 0.20
N ASP A 92 -17.75 9.56 0.59
CA ASP A 92 -17.57 10.69 -0.32
C ASP A 92 -16.37 10.46 -1.25
N LEU A 93 -15.25 9.97 -0.70
CA LEU A 93 -14.11 9.56 -1.50
C LEU A 93 -14.48 8.42 -2.46
N ARG A 94 -15.23 7.42 -1.97
CA ARG A 94 -15.72 6.31 -2.78
C ARG A 94 -16.59 6.78 -3.93
N ALA A 95 -17.56 7.65 -3.68
CA ALA A 95 -18.43 8.20 -4.72
C ALA A 95 -17.62 8.92 -5.82
N ARG A 96 -16.60 9.68 -5.45
CA ARG A 96 -15.70 10.37 -6.41
C ARG A 96 -14.85 9.40 -7.22
N VAL A 97 -14.41 8.30 -6.62
CA VAL A 97 -13.69 7.23 -7.33
C VAL A 97 -14.61 6.50 -8.30
N ASP A 98 -15.81 6.14 -7.85
CA ASP A 98 -16.82 5.45 -8.66
C ASP A 98 -17.27 6.31 -9.84
N GLU A 99 -17.53 7.61 -9.63
CA GLU A 99 -17.84 8.58 -10.69
C GLU A 99 -16.74 8.62 -11.74
N ARG A 100 -15.47 8.74 -11.31
CA ARG A 100 -14.33 8.78 -12.24
C ARG A 100 -14.18 7.49 -13.03
N ASN A 101 -14.39 6.33 -12.40
CA ASN A 101 -14.32 5.04 -13.07
C ASN A 101 -15.47 4.86 -14.05
N GLY A 102 -16.70 5.26 -13.68
CA GLY A 102 -17.85 5.28 -14.59
C GLY A 102 -17.63 6.19 -15.80
N ILE A 103 -17.00 7.36 -15.61
CA ILE A 103 -16.59 8.23 -16.73
C ILE A 103 -15.58 7.53 -17.64
N ARG A 104 -14.58 6.83 -17.08
CA ARG A 104 -13.58 6.06 -17.87
C ARG A 104 -14.23 4.92 -18.66
N ASP A 105 -15.18 4.21 -18.08
CA ASP A 105 -15.87 3.10 -18.75
C ASP A 105 -16.76 3.58 -19.89
N VAL A 106 -17.44 4.73 -19.72
CA VAL A 106 -18.29 5.32 -20.76
C VAL A 106 -17.46 5.95 -21.89
N THR A 107 -16.23 6.40 -21.62
CA THR A 107 -15.41 7.13 -22.60
C THR A 107 -14.24 6.34 -23.20
N GLY A 108 -13.91 5.15 -22.65
CA GLY A 108 -12.91 4.22 -23.20
C GLY A 108 -11.48 4.79 -23.32
N LYS A 109 -11.19 5.97 -22.75
CA LYS A 109 -9.87 6.61 -22.83
C LYS A 109 -9.42 7.11 -21.46
N ALA A 110 -8.22 6.71 -21.04
CA ALA A 110 -7.56 7.33 -19.90
C ALA A 110 -7.25 8.81 -20.23
N PRO A 111 -7.46 9.76 -19.29
CA PRO A 111 -7.12 11.15 -19.55
C PRO A 111 -5.59 11.29 -19.62
N ILE A 112 -5.13 11.73 -20.78
CA ILE A 112 -3.78 12.21 -21.04
C ILE A 112 -3.74 13.65 -20.53
N GLN A 113 -2.86 13.96 -19.60
CA GLN A 113 -2.26 15.29 -19.46
C GLN A 113 -0.77 15.14 -19.23
#